data_AF-A0A1Y1UV27-F1
#
_entry.id   AF-A0A1Y1UV27-F1
#
_cell.length_a   1.000
_cell.length_b   1.000
_cell.length_c   1.000
_cell.angle_alpha   90.00
_cell.angle_beta   90.00
_cell.angle_gamma   90.00
#
_symmetry.space_group_name_H-M   'P 1'
#
loop_
_entity.id
_entity.type
_entity.pdbx_description
1 polymer ?
#
loop_
_entity_poly.entity_id
_entity_poly.type
_entity_poly.pdbx_seq_one_letter_code
_entity_poly.pdbx_strand_id
1 'polypeptide(L)'
;MTYSDIQELCKYREFKEIYTEEKLIEENLHMKRYQILPVRYMTNENEIAKRFLIYHSPGTGKSFTALWILLNFIDIYKKPSIILVKSKEAIMEFKQRVALWYAYTYNYRQPPTGITNYHQFIKRYIEFHTYITFCKSVETIKDISLYENRLLIIDEIHHFRNTVGNKIIYNKLLKFLNNIKDSRVLFMSATPIFDNYNEITSLVKLIKPDFDFSIKITPKKLEEIMKGHVSYYGLNPPDTSVNFIGSHVPRIERFKIFKVSMKGLQLENYKTLASESKSICNIGISHVKATLGVIGFKEEDSHDNYDESSSNNISDNNNDENISISISNDDDNENFSDNMSDDENNDNDSDNILNDVNNDDSK
;
A
#
# COMPACT_ATOMS: atom_id res chain seq x y z
N MET A 1 19.89 -18.03 16.41
CA MET A 1 21.08 -17.38 15.85
C MET A 1 21.56 -16.36 16.87
N THR A 2 22.67 -16.64 17.55
CA THR A 2 23.40 -15.67 18.36
C THR A 2 24.14 -14.75 17.40
N TYR A 3 23.67 -13.52 17.25
CA TYR A 3 24.39 -12.49 16.50
C TYR A 3 25.71 -12.22 17.22
N SER A 4 26.83 -12.65 16.65
CA SER A 4 28.17 -12.44 17.24
C SER A 4 28.56 -10.97 17.35
N ASP A 5 27.83 -10.05 16.69
CA ASP A 5 28.20 -8.64 16.55
C ASP A 5 27.25 -7.62 17.19
N ILE A 6 26.32 -8.02 18.08
CA ILE A 6 25.48 -7.01 18.78
C ILE A 6 26.37 -6.03 19.55
N GLN A 7 27.47 -6.51 20.15
CA GLN A 7 28.44 -5.66 20.84
C GLN A 7 29.16 -4.67 19.91
N GLU A 8 29.37 -5.04 18.63
CA GLU A 8 29.94 -4.16 17.63
C GLU A 8 28.93 -3.11 17.14
N LEU A 9 27.66 -3.49 16.99
CA LEU A 9 26.58 -2.55 16.67
C LEU A 9 26.36 -1.54 17.81
N CYS A 10 26.51 -1.94 19.08
CA CYS A 10 26.44 -1.03 20.23
C CYS A 10 27.56 0.03 20.27
N LYS A 11 28.56 -0.01 19.38
CA LYS A 11 29.51 1.10 19.19
C LYS A 11 28.82 2.32 18.55
N TYR A 12 27.79 2.08 17.76
CA TYR A 12 27.00 3.10 17.09
C TYR A 12 25.88 3.58 18.00
N ARG A 13 25.79 4.90 18.20
CA ARG A 13 24.86 5.53 19.14
C ARG A 13 23.42 5.10 18.90
N GLU A 14 23.03 5.05 17.63
CA GLU A 14 21.67 4.72 17.20
C GLU A 14 21.24 3.30 17.55
N PHE A 15 22.18 2.35 17.70
CA PHE A 15 21.89 1.00 18.16
C PHE A 15 22.02 0.89 19.67
N LYS A 16 23.03 1.53 20.27
CA LYS A 16 23.26 1.51 21.72
C LYS A 16 22.03 1.97 22.51
N GLU A 17 21.48 3.12 22.14
CA GLU A 17 20.33 3.75 22.82
C GLU A 17 19.05 2.90 22.71
N ILE A 18 18.90 2.10 21.66
CA ILE A 18 17.69 1.28 21.47
C ILE A 18 17.66 0.10 22.44
N TYR A 19 18.84 -0.39 22.84
CA TYR A 19 18.98 -1.52 23.76
C TYR A 19 19.16 -1.10 25.22
N THR A 20 19.22 0.20 25.55
CA THR A 20 19.25 0.69 26.94
C THR A 20 17.85 0.80 27.51
N GLU A 21 17.64 0.52 28.80
CA GLU A 21 16.33 0.73 29.47
C GLU A 21 15.97 2.22 29.65
N GLU A 22 16.91 3.13 29.37
CA GLU A 22 16.69 4.57 29.43
C GLU A 22 15.58 5.02 28.48
N LYS A 23 14.75 5.95 28.94
CA LYS A 23 13.64 6.49 28.16
C LYS A 23 14.16 7.42 27.05
N LEU A 24 13.87 7.09 25.81
CA LEU A 24 14.28 7.88 24.65
C LEU A 24 13.32 9.04 24.40
N ILE A 25 13.83 10.12 23.79
CA ILE A 25 13.03 11.32 23.48
C ILE A 25 11.89 10.96 22.52
N GLU A 26 12.14 10.08 21.55
CA GLU A 26 11.17 9.59 20.58
C GLU A 26 10.01 8.84 21.24
N GLU A 27 10.23 8.22 22.40
CA GLU A 27 9.17 7.54 23.17
C GLU A 27 8.17 8.54 23.77
N ASN A 28 8.58 9.79 24.02
CA ASN A 28 7.65 10.87 24.39
C ASN A 28 6.73 11.26 23.22
N LEU A 29 7.13 10.96 21.98
CA LEU A 29 6.34 11.18 20.76
C LEU A 29 5.51 9.95 20.38
N HIS A 30 5.34 8.99 21.31
CA HIS A 30 4.66 7.71 21.10
C HIS A 30 5.29 6.81 20.02
N MET A 31 6.53 7.10 19.61
CA MET A 31 7.28 6.19 18.74
C MET A 31 7.72 4.97 19.55
N LYS A 32 7.45 3.77 19.03
CA LYS A 32 7.95 2.53 19.64
C LYS A 32 9.41 2.33 19.26
N ARG A 33 10.19 1.71 20.13
CA ARG A 33 11.64 1.52 19.95
C ARG A 33 12.03 0.83 18.63
N TYR A 34 11.26 -0.17 18.22
CA TYR A 34 11.50 -0.85 16.93
C TYR A 34 11.25 0.04 15.70
N GLN A 35 10.55 1.16 15.86
CA GLN A 35 10.34 2.18 14.82
C GLN A 35 11.48 3.21 14.79
N ILE A 36 12.17 3.43 15.92
CA ILE A 36 13.27 4.39 16.03
C ILE A 36 14.43 3.99 15.10
N LEU A 37 14.82 2.72 15.10
CA LEU A 37 15.94 2.25 14.29
C LEU A 37 15.77 2.53 12.78
N PRO A 38 14.69 2.09 12.11
CA PRO A 38 14.51 2.38 10.69
C PRO A 38 14.40 3.88 10.38
N VAL A 39 13.85 4.68 11.31
CA VAL A 39 13.80 6.14 11.18
C VAL A 39 15.20 6.75 11.20
N ARG A 40 16.06 6.35 12.15
CA ARG A 40 17.44 6.84 12.23
C ARG A 40 18.34 6.26 11.13
N TYR A 41 18.04 5.08 10.63
CA TYR A 41 18.83 4.41 9.60
C TYR A 41 18.59 4.99 8.20
N MET A 42 17.35 5.37 7.89
CA MET A 42 16.98 5.92 6.58
C MET A 42 17.06 7.46 6.58
N THR A 43 18.27 7.98 6.43
CA THR A 43 18.59 9.42 6.30
C THR A 43 19.13 9.73 4.91
N ASN A 44 19.25 11.01 4.55
CA ASN A 44 19.80 11.41 3.25
C ASN A 44 21.27 11.06 3.04
N GLU A 45 22.03 10.85 4.11
CA GLU A 45 23.47 10.56 4.07
C GLU A 45 23.76 9.06 3.91
N ASN A 46 22.82 8.19 4.31
CA ASN A 46 23.02 6.75 4.25
C ASN A 46 22.72 6.22 2.84
N GLU A 47 23.74 6.13 2.00
CA GLU A 47 23.65 5.65 0.61
C GLU A 47 23.23 4.17 0.50
N ILE A 48 23.50 3.36 1.53
CA ILE A 48 23.06 1.96 1.58
C ILE A 48 21.53 1.93 1.69
N ALA A 49 20.94 2.79 2.51
CA ALA A 49 19.49 2.82 2.75
C ALA A 49 18.68 3.59 1.66
N LYS A 50 19.18 3.69 0.42
CA LYS A 50 18.43 4.35 -0.69
C LYS A 50 17.10 3.66 -1.00
N ARG A 51 17.10 2.32 -0.97
CA ARG A 51 15.93 1.47 -1.18
C ARG A 51 15.81 0.54 0.02
N PHE A 52 14.75 0.72 0.82
CA PHE A 52 14.63 0.10 2.13
C PHE A 52 13.24 -0.51 2.33
N LEU A 53 13.19 -1.72 2.90
CA LEU A 53 11.97 -2.48 3.15
C LEU A 53 11.62 -2.49 4.64
N ILE A 54 10.44 -2.01 4.97
CA ILE A 54 9.78 -2.20 6.27
C ILE A 54 8.97 -3.50 6.19
N TYR A 55 9.61 -4.59 6.62
CA TYR A 55 8.96 -5.89 6.78
C TYR A 55 8.48 -6.08 8.22
N HIS A 56 7.32 -5.50 8.50
CA HIS A 56 6.76 -5.43 9.85
C HIS A 56 5.37 -6.08 9.88
N SER A 57 5.01 -6.77 10.96
CA SER A 57 3.72 -7.47 11.08
C SER A 57 2.51 -6.52 11.04
N PRO A 58 1.30 -6.97 10.67
CA PRO A 58 0.10 -6.14 10.73
C PRO A 58 -0.13 -5.60 12.15
N GLY A 59 -0.67 -4.38 12.26
CA GLY A 59 -0.93 -3.75 13.57
C GLY A 59 0.29 -3.14 14.28
N THR A 60 1.52 -3.32 13.78
CA THR A 60 2.73 -2.76 14.43
C THR A 60 3.02 -1.29 14.07
N GLY A 61 2.10 -0.58 13.40
CA GLY A 61 2.27 0.84 13.10
C GLY A 61 3.24 1.15 11.95
N LYS A 62 3.34 0.29 10.93
CA LYS A 62 4.18 0.51 9.72
C LYS A 62 4.01 1.90 9.09
N SER A 63 2.77 2.35 8.93
CA SER A 63 2.49 3.66 8.35
C SER A 63 3.01 4.80 9.22
N PHE A 64 3.00 4.64 10.55
CA PHE A 64 3.58 5.65 11.44
C PHE A 64 5.10 5.67 11.27
N THR A 65 5.76 4.50 11.19
CA THR A 65 7.19 4.41 10.89
C THR A 65 7.54 5.15 9.59
N ALA A 66 6.72 4.98 8.54
CA ALA A 66 6.93 5.66 7.27
C ALA A 66 6.73 7.19 7.34
N LEU A 67 5.76 7.66 8.12
CA LEU A 67 5.55 9.09 8.36
C LEU A 67 6.70 9.70 9.17
N TRP A 68 7.26 8.96 10.13
CA TRP A 68 8.46 9.38 10.84
C TRP A 68 9.68 9.45 9.93
N ILE A 69 9.88 8.47 9.05
CA ILE A 69 10.94 8.52 8.03
C ILE A 69 10.72 9.73 7.10
N LEU A 70 9.49 10.01 6.69
CA LEU A 70 9.16 11.17 5.84
C LEU A 70 9.64 12.49 6.45
N LEU A 71 9.56 12.65 7.78
CA LEU A 71 10.05 13.87 8.44
C LEU A 71 11.55 14.10 8.29
N ASN A 72 12.35 13.07 8.07
CA ASN A 72 13.78 13.26 7.79
C ASN A 72 14.01 13.97 6.45
N PHE A 73 13.01 14.00 5.57
CA PHE A 73 13.15 14.46 4.20
C PHE A 73 12.39 15.74 3.89
N ILE A 74 11.54 16.26 4.78
CA ILE A 74 10.72 17.45 4.49
C ILE A 74 11.56 18.73 4.28
N ASP A 75 12.70 18.84 4.96
CA ASP A 75 13.60 19.99 4.84
C ASP A 75 14.71 19.75 3.79
N ILE A 76 14.95 18.48 3.45
CA ILE A 76 15.95 18.06 2.47
C ILE A 76 15.38 18.14 1.05
N TYR A 77 14.18 17.59 0.87
CA TYR A 77 13.48 17.59 -0.40
C TYR A 77 12.46 18.72 -0.43
N LYS A 78 12.66 19.68 -1.34
CA LYS A 78 11.72 20.80 -1.56
C LYS A 78 10.39 20.36 -2.19
N LYS A 79 10.29 19.10 -2.61
CA LYS A 79 9.13 18.49 -3.27
C LYS A 79 8.42 17.54 -2.31
N PRO A 80 7.08 17.39 -2.41
CA PRO A 80 6.34 16.48 -1.54
C PRO A 80 6.80 15.03 -1.72
N SER A 81 6.67 14.20 -0.69
CA SER A 81 6.86 12.75 -0.80
C SER A 81 5.71 12.12 -1.58
N ILE A 82 5.98 11.05 -2.33
CA ILE A 82 4.95 10.32 -3.09
C ILE A 82 4.56 9.09 -2.29
N ILE A 83 3.27 8.92 -2.02
CA ILE A 83 2.74 7.71 -1.38
C ILE A 83 1.90 6.95 -2.39
N LEU A 84 2.37 5.74 -2.73
CA LEU A 84 1.71 4.82 -3.64
C LEU A 84 0.95 3.75 -2.85
N VAL A 85 -0.34 3.64 -3.12
CA VAL A 85 -1.24 2.64 -2.52
C VAL A 85 -2.03 1.89 -3.58
N LYS A 86 -2.72 0.81 -3.18
CA LYS A 86 -3.46 -0.04 -4.12
C LYS A 86 -4.70 0.61 -4.74
N SER A 87 -5.42 1.44 -3.98
CA SER A 87 -6.75 1.93 -4.37
C SER A 87 -7.08 3.29 -3.72
N LYS A 88 -8.17 3.92 -4.14
CA LYS A 88 -8.62 5.21 -3.58
C LYS A 88 -9.05 5.08 -2.12
N GLU A 89 -9.64 3.95 -1.75
CA GLU A 89 -10.02 3.64 -0.37
C GLU A 89 -8.78 3.54 0.53
N ALA A 90 -7.70 2.93 0.01
CA ALA A 90 -6.43 2.89 0.72
C ALA A 90 -5.81 4.30 0.88
N ILE A 91 -6.04 5.22 -0.06
CA ILE A 91 -5.65 6.63 0.10
C ILE A 91 -6.42 7.24 1.28
N MET A 92 -7.73 7.04 1.35
CA MET A 92 -8.56 7.56 2.44
C MET A 92 -8.11 7.00 3.80
N GLU A 93 -7.87 5.70 3.88
CA GLU A 93 -7.36 5.04 5.07
C GLU A 93 -5.99 5.61 5.47
N PHE A 94 -5.08 5.80 4.52
CA PHE A 94 -3.76 6.37 4.81
C PHE A 94 -3.87 7.82 5.28
N LYS A 95 -4.75 8.64 4.68
CA LYS A 95 -5.02 10.02 5.15
C LYS A 95 -5.54 10.05 6.58
N GLN A 96 -6.40 9.11 6.97
CA GLN A 96 -6.84 8.97 8.37
C GLN A 96 -5.66 8.62 9.29
N ARG A 97 -4.76 7.73 8.86
CA ARG A 97 -3.52 7.44 9.60
C ARG A 97 -2.63 8.66 9.73
N VAL A 98 -2.52 9.52 8.70
CA VAL A 98 -1.82 10.81 8.77
C VAL A 98 -2.48 11.75 9.78
N ALA A 99 -3.81 11.85 9.79
CA ALA A 99 -4.52 12.70 10.74
C ALA A 99 -4.26 12.28 12.19
N LEU A 100 -4.37 10.97 12.48
CA LEU A 100 -4.06 10.40 13.80
C LEU A 100 -2.60 10.66 14.17
N TRP A 101 -1.67 10.32 13.29
CA TRP A 101 -0.25 10.52 13.52
C TRP A 101 0.11 12.00 13.75
N TYR A 102 -0.48 12.91 12.97
CA TYR A 102 -0.27 14.36 13.09
C TYR A 102 -0.71 14.85 14.47
N ALA A 103 -1.93 14.49 14.88
CA ALA A 103 -2.46 14.84 16.20
C ALA A 103 -1.56 14.32 17.32
N TYR A 104 -1.18 13.04 17.29
CA TYR A 104 -0.29 12.47 18.31
C TYR A 104 1.09 13.12 18.30
N THR A 105 1.69 13.35 17.14
CA THR A 105 3.06 13.86 17.00
C THR A 105 3.17 15.30 17.46
N TYR A 106 2.29 16.17 16.95
CA TYR A 106 2.40 17.61 17.15
C TYR A 106 1.67 18.13 18.39
N ASN A 107 1.08 17.23 19.17
CA ASN A 107 0.75 17.52 20.57
C ASN A 107 2.01 17.63 21.45
N TYR A 108 3.12 17.03 21.05
CA TYR A 108 4.38 17.00 21.81
C TYR A 108 5.56 17.66 21.08
N ARG A 109 5.38 18.04 19.81
CA ARG A 109 6.38 18.70 18.96
C ARG A 109 5.73 19.88 18.24
N GLN A 110 6.49 20.94 18.00
CA GLN A 110 6.02 22.01 17.13
C GLN A 110 5.86 21.51 15.68
N PRO A 111 4.74 21.80 15.00
CA PRO A 111 4.56 21.47 13.60
C PRO A 111 5.52 22.29 12.71
N PRO A 112 5.77 21.85 11.47
CA PRO A 112 6.54 22.64 10.51
C PRO A 112 5.94 24.04 10.32
N THR A 113 6.79 25.04 10.05
CA THR A 113 6.37 26.44 9.92
C THR A 113 5.28 26.60 8.86
N GLY A 114 4.19 27.29 9.22
CA GLY A 114 3.06 27.53 8.34
C GLY A 114 2.08 26.35 8.21
N ILE A 115 2.25 25.29 9.00
CA ILE A 115 1.34 24.15 9.07
C ILE A 115 0.60 24.18 10.40
N THR A 116 -0.72 24.37 10.34
CA THR A 116 -1.58 24.41 11.54
C THR A 116 -2.44 23.15 11.70
N ASN A 117 -2.60 22.36 10.64
CA ASN A 117 -3.40 21.15 10.65
C ASN A 117 -2.91 20.08 9.66
N TYR A 118 -3.43 18.87 9.80
CA TYR A 118 -3.01 17.73 8.97
C TYR A 118 -3.37 17.90 7.47
N HIS A 119 -4.41 18.65 7.12
CA HIS A 119 -4.75 18.90 5.71
C HIS A 119 -3.68 19.74 5.03
N GLN A 120 -3.19 20.78 5.71
CA GLN A 120 -2.07 21.58 5.24
C GLN A 120 -0.78 20.76 5.16
N PHE A 121 -0.54 19.88 6.15
CA PHE A 121 0.60 18.96 6.12
C PHE A 121 0.57 18.06 4.88
N ILE A 122 -0.58 17.44 4.59
CA ILE A 122 -0.76 16.61 3.39
C ILE A 122 -0.53 17.46 2.14
N LYS A 123 -1.21 18.60 2.01
CA LYS A 123 -1.11 19.48 0.84
C LYS A 123 0.34 19.90 0.55
N ARG A 124 1.15 20.13 1.59
CA ARG A 124 2.52 20.60 1.46
C ARG A 124 3.53 19.48 1.21
N TYR A 125 3.39 18.34 1.90
CA TYR A 125 4.45 17.34 1.99
C TYR A 125 4.10 15.98 1.40
N ILE A 126 2.86 15.73 0.99
CA ILE A 126 2.42 14.40 0.53
C ILE A 126 1.61 14.51 -0.78
N GLU A 127 2.02 13.70 -1.75
CA GLU A 127 1.28 13.45 -2.99
C GLU A 127 0.82 11.98 -3.01
N PHE A 128 -0.49 11.75 -3.00
CA PHE A 128 -1.05 10.40 -3.01
C PHE A 128 -1.39 9.95 -4.42
N HIS A 129 -1.03 8.70 -4.75
CA HIS A 129 -1.44 8.05 -5.98
C HIS A 129 -1.84 6.60 -5.74
N THR A 130 -2.72 6.09 -6.60
CA THR A 130 -2.84 4.64 -6.77
C THR A 130 -1.73 4.16 -7.69
N TYR A 131 -1.36 2.87 -7.64
CA TYR A 131 -0.34 2.34 -8.57
C TYR A 131 -0.70 2.59 -10.04
N ILE A 132 -1.98 2.48 -10.38
CA ILE A 132 -2.48 2.66 -11.75
C ILE A 132 -2.37 4.13 -12.16
N THR A 133 -2.84 5.06 -11.33
CA THR A 133 -2.80 6.50 -11.66
C THR A 133 -1.37 6.99 -11.77
N PHE A 134 -0.48 6.51 -10.90
CA PHE A 134 0.94 6.83 -10.94
C PHE A 134 1.62 6.30 -12.22
N CYS A 135 1.39 5.05 -12.59
CA CYS A 135 1.99 4.51 -13.81
C CYS A 135 1.51 5.25 -15.05
N LYS A 136 0.23 5.63 -15.11
CA LYS A 136 -0.30 6.46 -16.20
C LYS A 136 0.35 7.84 -16.24
N SER A 137 0.56 8.50 -15.10
CA SER A 137 1.20 9.82 -15.06
C SER A 137 2.67 9.77 -15.48
N VAL A 138 3.40 8.72 -15.08
CA VAL A 138 4.81 8.56 -15.45
C VAL A 138 4.98 8.28 -16.96
N GLU A 139 4.00 7.66 -17.62
CA GLU A 139 4.06 7.41 -19.07
C GLU A 139 3.84 8.66 -19.91
N THR A 140 2.99 9.58 -19.45
CA THR A 140 2.69 10.82 -20.18
C THR A 140 3.76 11.88 -19.99
N ILE A 141 4.50 11.82 -18.88
CA ILE A 141 5.53 12.80 -18.56
C ILE A 141 6.84 12.46 -19.29
N LYS A 142 7.28 13.39 -20.16
CA LYS A 142 8.56 13.27 -20.87
C LYS A 142 9.78 13.50 -19.97
N ASP A 143 9.62 14.28 -18.90
CA ASP A 143 10.72 14.67 -18.01
C ASP A 143 10.64 13.97 -16.65
N ILE A 144 11.49 12.97 -16.45
CA ILE A 144 11.57 12.20 -15.21
C ILE A 144 12.12 13.02 -14.04
N SER A 145 12.79 14.17 -14.30
CA SER A 145 13.38 15.05 -13.29
C SER A 145 12.36 15.59 -12.29
N LEU A 146 11.08 15.64 -12.69
CA LEU A 146 9.97 16.00 -11.81
C LEU A 146 9.87 15.08 -10.58
N TYR A 147 10.31 13.84 -10.70
CA TYR A 147 10.26 12.81 -9.66
C TYR A 147 11.58 12.63 -8.89
N GLU A 148 12.63 13.34 -9.27
CA GLU A 148 13.92 13.34 -8.57
C GLU A 148 13.88 14.19 -7.30
N ASN A 149 14.75 13.86 -6.34
CA ASN A 149 14.83 14.50 -5.03
C ASN A 149 13.51 14.39 -4.25
N ARG A 150 12.96 13.17 -4.19
CA ARG A 150 11.71 12.86 -3.47
C ARG A 150 11.87 11.56 -2.68
N LEU A 151 11.13 11.46 -1.57
CA LEU A 151 10.88 10.18 -0.91
C LEU A 151 9.66 9.53 -1.57
N LEU A 152 9.80 8.28 -1.97
CA LEU A 152 8.71 7.44 -2.46
C LEU A 152 8.39 6.38 -1.41
N ILE A 153 7.13 6.28 -1.04
CA ILE A 153 6.63 5.29 -0.07
C ILE A 153 5.64 4.39 -0.80
N ILE A 154 5.93 3.10 -0.84
CA ILE A 154 5.11 2.11 -1.55
C ILE A 154 4.51 1.21 -0.49
N ASP A 155 3.24 1.45 -0.18
CA ASP A 155 2.49 0.61 0.74
C ASP A 155 2.19 -0.74 0.09
N GLU A 156 2.04 -1.78 0.90
CA GLU A 156 1.75 -3.16 0.49
C GLU A 156 2.38 -3.61 -0.85
N ILE A 157 3.72 -3.51 -0.94
CA ILE A 157 4.48 -3.88 -2.16
C ILE A 157 4.22 -5.33 -2.61
N HIS A 158 3.70 -6.19 -1.72
CA HIS A 158 3.28 -7.52 -2.10
C HIS A 158 2.16 -7.53 -3.15
N HIS A 159 1.48 -6.42 -3.46
CA HIS A 159 0.44 -6.38 -4.49
C HIS A 159 0.97 -6.54 -5.92
N PHE A 160 2.26 -6.28 -6.17
CA PHE A 160 2.89 -6.40 -7.49
C PHE A 160 3.20 -7.84 -7.93
N ARG A 161 2.37 -8.82 -7.52
CA ARG A 161 2.52 -10.26 -7.81
C ARG A 161 2.32 -10.60 -9.29
N ASN A 162 2.63 -11.84 -9.66
CA ASN A 162 2.54 -12.42 -11.01
C ASN A 162 1.09 -12.61 -11.54
N THR A 163 0.23 -11.59 -11.48
CA THR A 163 -0.94 -11.53 -12.38
C THR A 163 -0.56 -10.72 -13.62
N VAL A 164 -1.18 -11.01 -14.77
CA VAL A 164 -0.80 -10.38 -16.06
C VAL A 164 -0.84 -8.85 -15.97
N GLY A 165 -1.90 -8.29 -15.38
CA GLY A 165 -2.04 -6.85 -15.16
C GLY A 165 -1.00 -6.28 -14.17
N ASN A 166 -0.76 -6.97 -13.05
CA ASN A 166 0.21 -6.50 -12.05
C ASN A 166 1.66 -6.55 -12.56
N LYS A 167 1.97 -7.47 -13.49
CA LYS A 167 3.29 -7.54 -14.13
C LYS A 167 3.59 -6.30 -14.98
N ILE A 168 2.58 -5.73 -15.64
CA ILE A 168 2.73 -4.49 -16.41
C ILE A 168 3.07 -3.33 -15.46
N ILE A 169 2.30 -3.19 -14.38
CA ILE A 169 2.52 -2.12 -13.39
C ILE A 169 3.90 -2.30 -12.72
N TYR A 170 4.26 -3.52 -12.34
CA TYR A 170 5.58 -3.85 -11.78
C TYR A 170 6.71 -3.44 -12.72
N ASN A 171 6.64 -3.80 -14.00
CA ASN A 171 7.69 -3.48 -14.97
C ASN A 171 7.83 -1.97 -15.18
N LYS A 172 6.71 -1.24 -15.24
CA LYS A 172 6.70 0.22 -15.33
C LYS A 172 7.34 0.85 -14.10
N LEU A 173 6.95 0.40 -12.91
CA LEU A 173 7.52 0.86 -11.65
C LEU A 173 9.02 0.55 -11.56
N LEU A 174 9.45 -0.66 -11.90
CA LEU A 174 10.87 -1.05 -11.92
C LEU A 174 11.69 -0.16 -12.87
N LYS A 175 11.20 0.06 -14.09
CA LYS A 175 11.85 0.94 -15.07
C LYS A 175 11.95 2.37 -14.53
N PHE A 176 10.87 2.88 -13.96
CA PHE A 176 10.83 4.21 -13.37
C PHE A 176 11.82 4.34 -12.20
N LEU A 177 11.79 3.43 -11.22
CA LEU A 177 12.67 3.47 -10.06
C LEU A 177 14.16 3.39 -10.44
N ASN A 178 14.49 2.67 -11.51
CA ASN A 178 15.87 2.56 -12.00
C ASN A 178 16.38 3.82 -12.73
N ASN A 179 15.48 4.71 -13.16
CA ASN A 179 15.83 5.92 -13.87
C ASN A 179 15.80 7.18 -12.98
N ILE A 180 15.07 7.17 -11.87
CA ILE A 180 15.05 8.32 -10.94
C ILE A 180 16.38 8.46 -10.19
N LYS A 181 16.86 9.70 -10.08
CA LYS A 181 18.07 10.06 -9.34
C LYS A 181 17.73 10.77 -8.04
N ASP A 182 18.66 10.64 -7.08
CA ASP A 182 18.65 11.35 -5.78
C ASP A 182 17.35 11.22 -4.98
N SER A 183 16.60 10.16 -5.26
CA SER A 183 15.35 9.81 -4.61
C SER A 183 15.53 8.54 -3.77
N ARG A 184 14.75 8.46 -2.70
CA ARG A 184 14.75 7.31 -1.79
C ARG A 184 13.42 6.59 -1.86
N VAL A 185 13.47 5.28 -1.67
CA VAL A 185 12.30 4.41 -1.82
C VAL A 185 12.12 3.57 -0.57
N LEU A 186 10.98 3.76 0.09
CA LEU A 186 10.54 2.99 1.24
C LEU A 186 9.45 2.02 0.80
N PHE A 187 9.75 0.73 0.82
CA PHE A 187 8.79 -0.33 0.58
C PHE A 187 8.18 -0.77 1.92
N MET A 188 6.87 -0.98 1.98
CA MET A 188 6.21 -1.49 3.18
C MET A 188 5.44 -2.77 2.84
N SER A 189 5.59 -3.80 3.67
CA SER A 189 4.65 -4.91 3.67
C SER A 189 4.70 -5.75 4.94
N ALA A 190 3.56 -6.35 5.28
CA ALA A 190 3.48 -7.42 6.27
C ALA A 190 3.81 -8.81 5.73
N THR A 191 3.74 -9.00 4.41
CA THR A 191 3.85 -10.30 3.76
C THR A 191 4.59 -10.13 2.42
N PRO A 192 5.89 -9.82 2.44
CA PRO A 192 6.66 -9.59 1.22
C PRO A 192 6.78 -10.83 0.33
N ILE A 193 6.58 -12.03 0.89
CA ILE A 193 6.52 -13.32 0.19
C ILE A 193 5.21 -14.00 0.64
N PHE A 194 4.44 -14.54 -0.29
CA PHE A 194 3.17 -15.20 0.00
C PHE A 194 3.14 -16.65 -0.51
N ASP A 195 3.10 -16.88 -1.83
CA ASP A 195 2.85 -18.22 -2.40
C ASP A 195 4.06 -18.84 -3.12
N ASN A 196 4.94 -18.03 -3.69
CA ASN A 196 6.04 -18.51 -4.51
C ASN A 196 7.35 -17.83 -4.12
N TYR A 197 8.42 -18.62 -3.94
CA TYR A 197 9.75 -18.08 -3.67
C TYR A 197 10.22 -17.12 -4.77
N ASN A 198 9.73 -17.23 -6.02
CA ASN A 198 10.04 -16.30 -7.10
C ASN A 198 9.60 -14.85 -6.79
N GLU A 199 8.63 -14.63 -5.91
CA GLU A 199 8.21 -13.28 -5.49
C GLU A 199 9.34 -12.50 -4.82
N ILE A 200 10.22 -13.20 -4.09
CA ILE A 200 11.40 -12.55 -3.48
C ILE A 200 12.33 -11.99 -4.55
N THR A 201 12.41 -12.63 -5.71
CA THR A 201 13.28 -12.18 -6.81
C THR A 201 12.79 -10.84 -7.35
N SER A 202 11.47 -10.67 -7.51
CA SER A 202 10.88 -9.40 -7.92
C SER A 202 11.11 -8.29 -6.89
N LEU A 203 10.97 -8.60 -5.60
CA LEU A 203 11.24 -7.64 -4.54
C LEU A 203 12.73 -7.25 -4.47
N VAL A 204 13.63 -8.23 -4.58
CA VAL A 204 15.08 -8.00 -4.62
C VAL A 204 15.45 -7.16 -5.84
N LYS A 205 14.84 -7.36 -7.01
CA LYS A 205 15.04 -6.49 -8.20
C LYS A 205 14.66 -5.05 -7.94
N LEU A 206 13.57 -4.80 -7.21
CA LEU A 206 13.16 -3.46 -6.84
C LEU A 206 14.12 -2.81 -5.84
N ILE A 207 14.71 -3.56 -4.92
CA ILE A 207 15.59 -3.02 -3.87
C ILE A 207 17.05 -2.92 -4.33
N LYS A 208 17.54 -3.90 -5.08
CA LYS A 208 18.90 -4.07 -5.58
C LYS A 208 18.90 -4.30 -7.09
N PRO A 209 18.71 -3.23 -7.89
CA PRO A 209 18.64 -3.35 -9.34
C PRO A 209 19.97 -3.80 -9.97
N ASP A 210 21.11 -3.46 -9.35
CA ASP A 210 22.46 -3.76 -9.84
C ASP A 210 22.91 -5.20 -9.56
N PHE A 211 22.09 -5.98 -8.85
CA PHE A 211 22.42 -7.37 -8.57
C PHE A 211 22.31 -8.22 -9.84
N ASP A 212 23.29 -9.10 -10.07
CA ASP A 212 23.24 -10.04 -11.19
C ASP A 212 22.28 -11.19 -10.87
N PHE A 213 21.07 -11.11 -11.44
CA PHE A 213 20.01 -12.10 -11.30
C PHE A 213 20.25 -13.38 -12.12
N SER A 214 21.35 -13.50 -12.87
CA SER A 214 21.78 -14.80 -13.42
C SER A 214 22.23 -15.75 -12.30
N ILE A 215 22.66 -15.20 -11.17
CA ILE A 215 23.09 -15.96 -9.99
C ILE A 215 21.87 -16.53 -9.27
N LYS A 216 21.91 -17.82 -8.96
CA LYS A 216 20.87 -18.49 -8.17
C LYS A 216 20.78 -17.88 -6.77
N ILE A 217 19.60 -17.35 -6.43
CA ILE A 217 19.31 -16.79 -5.10
C ILE A 217 19.11 -17.95 -4.12
N THR A 218 20.13 -18.21 -3.30
CA THR A 218 20.04 -19.11 -2.12
C THR A 218 19.71 -18.28 -0.87
N PRO A 219 19.23 -18.89 0.23
CA PRO A 219 18.95 -18.14 1.47
C PRO A 219 20.15 -17.34 1.99
N LYS A 220 21.35 -17.93 1.99
CA LYS A 220 22.58 -17.24 2.38
C LYS A 220 22.88 -16.06 1.45
N LYS A 221 22.70 -16.25 0.14
CA LYS A 221 22.93 -15.18 -0.82
C LYS A 221 21.91 -14.05 -0.68
N LEU A 222 20.66 -14.39 -0.40
CA LEU A 222 19.60 -13.42 -0.12
C LEU A 222 19.93 -12.59 1.13
N GLU A 223 20.39 -13.23 2.20
CA GLU A 223 20.84 -12.54 3.42
C GLU A 223 21.97 -11.55 3.10
N GLU A 224 22.98 -11.96 2.33
CA GLU A 224 24.07 -11.08 1.90
C GLU A 224 23.56 -9.86 1.10
N ILE A 225 22.63 -10.07 0.17
CA ILE A 225 22.09 -9.01 -0.71
C ILE A 225 21.21 -8.04 0.08
N MET A 226 20.39 -8.56 0.99
CA MET A 226 19.36 -7.81 1.71
C MET A 226 19.86 -7.21 3.02
N LYS A 227 21.10 -7.54 3.45
CA LYS A 227 21.73 -6.96 4.63
C LYS A 227 21.76 -5.44 4.53
N GLY A 228 21.16 -4.76 5.51
CA GLY A 228 21.03 -3.30 5.51
C GLY A 228 19.88 -2.75 4.66
N HIS A 229 19.09 -3.59 3.99
CA HIS A 229 17.96 -3.15 3.16
C HIS A 229 16.60 -3.49 3.76
N VAL A 230 16.56 -4.15 4.91
CA VAL A 230 15.33 -4.62 5.54
C VAL A 230 15.33 -4.26 7.02
N SER A 231 14.26 -3.61 7.46
CA SER A 231 13.86 -3.58 8.86
C SER A 231 12.81 -4.66 9.07
N TYR A 232 13.13 -5.66 9.90
CA TYR A 232 12.22 -6.75 10.22
C TYR A 232 11.64 -6.58 11.62
N TYR A 233 10.32 -6.70 11.75
CA TYR A 233 9.64 -6.71 13.04
C TYR A 233 8.37 -7.58 13.04
N GLY A 234 8.43 -8.76 13.65
CA GLY A 234 7.27 -9.63 13.97
C GLY A 234 7.17 -10.91 13.13
N LEU A 235 6.74 -12.05 13.72
CA LEU A 235 5.35 -12.56 13.62
C LEU A 235 4.68 -12.87 14.98
N ASN A 236 5.43 -12.82 16.09
CA ASN A 236 4.92 -12.90 17.45
C ASN A 236 5.67 -11.85 18.28
N PRO A 237 5.06 -10.70 18.67
CA PRO A 237 5.63 -9.90 19.74
C PRO A 237 5.72 -10.78 21.00
N PRO A 238 6.81 -10.72 21.78
CA PRO A 238 6.99 -11.56 22.96
C PRO A 238 5.82 -11.45 23.96
N ASP A 239 5.06 -10.35 23.91
CA ASP A 239 4.00 -10.01 24.86
C ASP A 239 2.57 -10.34 24.37
N THR A 240 2.40 -11.09 23.28
CA THR A 240 1.06 -11.42 22.75
C THR A 240 0.73 -12.90 22.94
N SER A 241 -0.09 -13.23 23.95
CA SER A 241 -0.65 -14.57 24.10
C SER A 241 -1.77 -14.80 23.08
N VAL A 242 -1.56 -15.70 22.12
CA VAL A 242 -2.59 -16.07 21.15
C VAL A 242 -3.60 -17.00 21.85
N ASN A 243 -4.75 -16.46 22.25
CA ASN A 243 -5.83 -17.24 22.84
C ASN A 243 -6.59 -18.04 21.77
N PHE A 244 -6.72 -19.33 22.03
CA PHE A 244 -7.13 -20.31 21.05
C PHE A 244 -8.54 -20.85 21.42
N ILE A 245 -9.62 -20.64 20.62
CA ILE A 245 -11.05 -21.08 20.86
C ILE A 245 -11.67 -22.07 19.80
N GLY A 246 -12.21 -23.27 20.19
CA GLY A 246 -12.49 -24.50 19.32
C GLY A 246 -11.64 -25.81 19.57
N SER A 247 -11.58 -26.81 18.67
CA SER A 247 -10.97 -28.15 18.92
C SER A 247 -9.54 -28.37 18.39
N HIS A 248 -8.75 -29.17 19.12
CA HIS A 248 -7.33 -29.46 18.85
C HIS A 248 -7.16 -30.51 17.75
N VAL A 249 -6.35 -30.23 16.74
CA VAL A 249 -5.90 -31.24 15.75
C VAL A 249 -4.43 -31.55 16.05
N PRO A 250 -4.01 -32.83 16.09
CA PRO A 250 -2.61 -33.18 16.32
C PRO A 250 -1.69 -32.45 15.33
N ARG A 251 -0.63 -31.81 15.83
CA ARG A 251 0.34 -30.95 15.09
C ARG A 251 -0.13 -29.52 14.74
N ILE A 252 -1.33 -29.10 15.15
CA ILE A 252 -1.83 -27.74 14.93
C ILE A 252 -2.27 -27.14 16.27
N GLU A 253 -1.32 -26.53 16.98
CA GLU A 253 -1.51 -25.99 18.33
C GLU A 253 -2.12 -24.58 18.34
N ARG A 254 -2.07 -23.89 17.19
CA ARG A 254 -2.46 -22.47 17.02
C ARG A 254 -3.57 -22.22 15.99
N PHE A 255 -4.23 -23.26 15.44
CA PHE A 255 -5.45 -23.12 14.61
C PHE A 255 -6.56 -24.11 15.02
N LYS A 256 -7.83 -23.67 15.15
CA LYS A 256 -8.95 -24.52 15.58
C LYS A 256 -9.82 -24.75 14.40
N ILE A 257 -10.04 -26.03 14.17
CA ILE A 257 -10.55 -26.50 12.91
C ILE A 257 -11.97 -26.98 13.17
N PHE A 258 -12.93 -26.20 12.69
CA PHE A 258 -14.33 -26.59 12.69
C PHE A 258 -14.58 -27.47 11.48
N LYS A 259 -14.71 -28.78 11.70
CA LYS A 259 -15.11 -29.73 10.66
C LYS A 259 -16.62 -29.67 10.50
N VAL A 260 -17.07 -29.15 9.37
CA VAL A 260 -18.49 -29.13 9.00
C VAL A 260 -18.71 -30.15 7.89
N SER A 261 -19.47 -31.21 8.17
CA SER A 261 -19.83 -32.22 7.17
C SER A 261 -20.90 -31.67 6.23
N MET A 262 -20.73 -31.84 4.92
CA MET A 262 -21.78 -31.57 3.94
C MET A 262 -23.00 -32.47 4.21
N LYS A 263 -24.21 -31.90 4.14
CA LYS A 263 -25.48 -32.62 4.40
C LYS A 263 -26.58 -32.15 3.43
N GLY A 264 -27.61 -32.98 3.28
CA GLY A 264 -28.80 -32.68 2.49
C GLY A 264 -28.48 -32.27 1.05
N LEU A 265 -29.12 -31.20 0.58
CA LEU A 265 -29.01 -30.69 -0.79
C LEU A 265 -27.56 -30.38 -1.20
N GLN A 266 -26.71 -29.92 -0.26
CA GLN A 266 -25.29 -29.67 -0.54
C GLN A 266 -24.54 -30.96 -0.90
N LEU A 267 -24.83 -32.06 -0.20
CA LEU A 267 -24.19 -33.36 -0.44
C LEU A 267 -24.71 -34.00 -1.73
N GLU A 268 -26.00 -33.85 -2.02
CA GLU A 268 -26.61 -34.34 -3.25
C GLU A 268 -26.04 -33.61 -4.47
N ASN A 269 -26.01 -32.27 -4.44
CA ASN A 269 -25.41 -31.46 -5.49
C ASN A 269 -23.93 -31.80 -5.70
N TYR A 270 -23.17 -31.97 -4.61
CA TYR A 270 -21.77 -32.40 -4.70
C TYR A 270 -21.65 -33.75 -5.43
N LYS A 271 -22.47 -34.74 -5.09
CA LYS A 271 -22.42 -36.08 -5.71
C LYS A 271 -22.78 -36.02 -7.19
N THR A 272 -23.84 -35.29 -7.54
CA THR A 272 -24.27 -35.10 -8.94
C THR A 272 -23.16 -34.47 -9.76
N LEU A 273 -22.61 -33.34 -9.29
CA LEU A 273 -21.56 -32.62 -10.00
C LEU A 273 -20.25 -33.42 -10.10
N ALA A 274 -19.90 -34.17 -9.06
CA ALA A 274 -18.73 -35.05 -9.07
C ALA A 274 -18.89 -36.23 -10.04
N SER A 275 -20.12 -36.70 -10.29
CA SER A 275 -20.38 -37.77 -11.26
C SER A 275 -20.37 -37.31 -12.72
N GLU A 276 -20.64 -36.02 -12.98
CA GLU A 276 -20.74 -35.45 -14.33
C GLU A 276 -19.41 -34.90 -14.89
N SER A 277 -18.43 -34.60 -14.03
CA SER A 277 -17.22 -33.89 -14.43
C SER A 277 -16.00 -34.82 -14.65
N LYS A 278 -15.67 -35.07 -15.92
CA LYS A 278 -14.46 -35.85 -16.35
C LYS A 278 -13.14 -35.06 -16.27
N SER A 279 -13.15 -33.80 -15.80
CA SER A 279 -11.97 -32.94 -15.69
C SER A 279 -11.90 -32.24 -14.34
N ILE A 280 -10.74 -32.31 -13.71
CA ILE A 280 -10.42 -31.75 -12.38
C ILE A 280 -10.73 -30.25 -12.26
N CYS A 281 -10.60 -29.47 -13.33
CA CYS A 281 -10.93 -28.04 -13.32
C CYS A 281 -12.44 -27.77 -13.19
N ASN A 282 -13.29 -28.61 -13.79
CA ASN A 282 -14.74 -28.44 -13.74
C ASN A 282 -15.31 -28.78 -12.36
N ILE A 283 -14.64 -29.65 -11.59
CA ILE A 283 -15.01 -30.01 -10.22
C ILE A 283 -14.92 -28.79 -9.29
N GLY A 284 -13.87 -27.97 -9.42
CA GLY A 284 -13.65 -26.79 -8.57
C GLY A 284 -14.72 -25.70 -8.75
N ILE A 285 -15.10 -25.41 -10.01
CA ILE A 285 -16.16 -24.44 -10.34
C ILE A 285 -17.52 -24.94 -9.88
N SER A 286 -17.80 -26.22 -10.08
CA SER A 286 -19.02 -26.89 -9.63
C SER A 286 -19.15 -26.89 -8.10
N HIS A 287 -18.05 -27.08 -7.35
CA HIS A 287 -18.05 -26.99 -5.88
C HIS A 287 -18.41 -25.62 -5.35
N VAL A 288 -17.94 -24.56 -6.01
CA VAL A 288 -18.27 -23.18 -5.64
C VAL A 288 -19.77 -22.92 -5.90
N LYS A 289 -20.30 -23.35 -7.06
CA LYS A 289 -21.74 -23.24 -7.37
C LYS A 289 -22.63 -24.00 -6.38
N ALA A 290 -22.25 -25.23 -6.01
CA ALA A 290 -22.98 -26.04 -5.05
C ALA A 290 -22.93 -25.47 -3.62
N THR A 291 -21.82 -24.85 -3.23
CA THR A 291 -21.66 -24.23 -1.91
C THR A 291 -22.43 -22.92 -1.78
N LEU A 292 -22.52 -22.15 -2.87
CA LEU A 292 -23.26 -20.89 -2.92
C LEU A 292 -24.76 -21.05 -3.18
N GLY A 293 -25.26 -22.27 -3.42
CA GLY A 293 -26.67 -22.52 -3.68
C GLY A 293 -27.17 -21.88 -4.98
N VAL A 294 -26.29 -21.68 -5.97
CA VAL A 294 -26.69 -21.12 -7.27
C VAL A 294 -27.45 -22.21 -8.02
N ILE A 295 -28.79 -22.14 -7.93
CA ILE A 295 -29.71 -22.93 -8.73
C ILE A 295 -29.50 -22.53 -10.18
N GLY A 296 -29.00 -23.45 -11.00
CA GLY A 296 -29.19 -23.34 -12.44
C GLY A 296 -30.68 -23.49 -12.70
N PHE A 297 -31.36 -22.42 -13.08
CA PHE A 297 -32.66 -22.55 -13.71
C PHE A 297 -32.46 -23.45 -14.93
N LYS A 298 -33.07 -24.63 -14.91
CA LYS A 298 -33.33 -25.35 -16.14
C LYS A 298 -34.23 -24.41 -16.94
N GLU A 299 -33.78 -23.96 -18.09
CA GLU A 299 -34.69 -23.51 -19.13
C GLU A 299 -35.60 -24.71 -19.39
N GLU A 300 -36.86 -24.59 -18.95
CA GLU A 300 -37.88 -25.57 -19.28
C GLU A 300 -38.13 -25.49 -20.78
N ASP A 301 -38.03 -26.64 -21.42
CA ASP A 301 -38.50 -26.88 -22.79
C ASP A 301 -39.98 -26.48 -22.89
N SER A 302 -40.27 -25.27 -23.36
CA SER A 302 -41.55 -24.95 -23.96
C SER A 302 -41.41 -25.06 -25.47
N HIS A 303 -41.87 -26.21 -25.98
CA HIS A 303 -42.34 -26.35 -27.35
C HIS A 303 -43.23 -25.16 -27.72
N ASP A 304 -42.83 -24.41 -28.74
CA ASP A 304 -43.79 -23.84 -29.68
C ASP A 304 -43.32 -24.16 -31.10
N ASN A 305 -44.12 -25.00 -31.76
CA ASN A 305 -44.03 -25.31 -33.17
C ASN A 305 -44.27 -24.03 -33.98
N TYR A 306 -43.31 -23.65 -34.82
CA TYR A 306 -43.63 -23.12 -36.13
C TYR A 306 -42.64 -23.70 -37.14
N ASP A 307 -43.16 -24.66 -37.91
CA ASP A 307 -42.64 -25.02 -39.22
C ASP A 307 -42.64 -23.76 -40.10
N GLU A 308 -41.47 -23.42 -40.65
CA GLU A 308 -41.43 -23.05 -42.07
C GLU A 308 -40.05 -23.38 -42.66
N SER A 309 -40.11 -24.30 -43.61
CA SER A 309 -39.04 -24.77 -44.47
C SER A 309 -38.41 -23.64 -45.28
N SER A 310 -37.08 -23.61 -45.38
CA SER A 310 -36.38 -23.66 -46.67
C SER A 310 -34.85 -23.74 -46.53
N SER A 311 -34.34 -24.82 -47.13
CA SER A 311 -33.01 -25.03 -47.69
C SER A 311 -32.15 -23.78 -48.01
N ASN A 312 -30.88 -23.79 -47.61
CA ASN A 312 -29.78 -24.15 -48.52
C ASN A 312 -28.39 -24.07 -47.87
N ASN A 313 -27.53 -24.98 -48.32
CA ASN A 313 -26.10 -25.09 -48.05
C ASN A 313 -25.32 -23.79 -48.30
N ILE A 314 -24.18 -23.59 -47.63
CA ILE A 314 -22.85 -23.36 -48.24
C ILE A 314 -21.76 -23.31 -47.15
N SER A 315 -20.61 -23.81 -47.59
CA SER A 315 -19.30 -24.09 -46.99
C SER A 315 -18.53 -22.93 -46.34
N ASP A 316 -17.60 -23.33 -45.47
CA ASP A 316 -16.24 -22.80 -45.25
C ASP A 316 -15.88 -21.45 -45.89
N ASN A 317 -15.45 -20.50 -45.06
CA ASN A 317 -14.13 -19.88 -45.23
C ASN A 317 -13.70 -19.03 -44.03
N ASN A 318 -12.40 -19.08 -43.78
CA ASN A 318 -11.61 -18.20 -42.93
C ASN A 318 -11.87 -16.71 -43.21
N ASN A 319 -11.80 -15.88 -42.18
CA ASN A 319 -10.87 -14.74 -42.16
C ASN A 319 -10.81 -14.09 -40.78
N ASP A 320 -9.57 -13.76 -40.41
CA ASP A 320 -9.21 -12.75 -39.43
C ASP A 320 -9.99 -11.45 -39.67
N GLU A 321 -10.52 -10.84 -38.60
CA GLU A 321 -10.58 -9.38 -38.48
C GLU A 321 -10.86 -8.93 -37.04
N ASN A 322 -9.93 -8.13 -36.51
CA ASN A 322 -10.13 -6.94 -35.70
C ASN A 322 -11.28 -6.93 -34.67
N ILE A 323 -10.96 -7.20 -33.40
CA ILE A 323 -11.80 -6.77 -32.28
C ILE A 323 -11.37 -5.36 -31.87
N SER A 324 -12.06 -4.38 -32.44
CA SER A 324 -12.21 -3.04 -31.87
C SER A 324 -13.12 -3.13 -30.64
N ILE A 325 -12.60 -2.75 -29.46
CA ILE A 325 -13.42 -2.60 -28.26
C ILE A 325 -13.84 -1.12 -28.19
N SER A 326 -15.09 -0.86 -28.56
CA SER A 326 -15.82 0.35 -28.19
C SER A 326 -16.11 0.30 -26.68
N ILE A 327 -15.45 1.17 -25.93
CA ILE A 327 -15.83 1.48 -24.55
C ILE A 327 -16.75 2.68 -24.62
N SER A 328 -17.96 2.51 -24.09
CA SER A 328 -18.97 3.54 -23.90
C SER A 328 -18.41 4.72 -23.10
N ASN A 329 -18.58 5.92 -23.64
CA ASN A 329 -18.42 7.18 -22.92
C ASN A 329 -19.63 7.35 -22.00
N ASP A 330 -19.42 7.26 -20.69
CA ASP A 330 -20.29 7.92 -19.73
C ASP A 330 -19.56 9.19 -19.29
N ASP A 331 -19.84 10.26 -20.04
CA ASP A 331 -19.61 11.64 -19.65
C ASP A 331 -20.73 12.04 -18.68
N ASP A 332 -20.43 12.12 -17.39
CA ASP A 332 -21.19 12.97 -16.46
C ASP A 332 -20.27 14.11 -16.00
N ASN A 333 -20.31 15.17 -16.80
CA ASN A 333 -19.93 16.53 -16.43
C ASN A 333 -20.95 17.07 -15.43
N GLU A 334 -20.58 17.18 -14.15
CA GLU A 334 -21.17 18.19 -13.27
C GLU A 334 -20.17 19.33 -13.05
N ASN A 335 -20.34 20.35 -13.89
CA ASN A 335 -19.90 21.71 -13.65
C ASN A 335 -20.61 22.23 -12.38
N PHE A 336 -19.86 22.57 -11.34
CA PHE A 336 -20.33 23.56 -10.36
C PHE A 336 -19.59 24.87 -10.61
N SER A 337 -20.32 25.76 -11.29
CA SER A 337 -19.98 27.16 -11.52
C SER A 337 -20.06 27.96 -10.23
N ASP A 338 -19.07 28.83 -10.07
CA ASP A 338 -19.03 29.96 -9.16
C ASP A 338 -20.31 30.79 -9.23
N ASN A 339 -20.84 31.17 -8.07
CA ASN A 339 -21.65 32.37 -7.91
C ASN A 339 -21.20 33.06 -6.61
N MET A 340 -20.21 33.94 -6.76
CA MET A 340 -20.03 35.11 -5.91
C MET A 340 -20.93 36.21 -6.46
N SER A 341 -21.86 36.69 -5.64
CA SER A 341 -22.47 38.02 -5.82
C SER A 341 -22.14 38.83 -4.58
N ASP A 342 -21.35 39.87 -4.81
CA ASP A 342 -21.20 41.02 -3.94
C ASP A 342 -22.57 41.64 -3.64
N ASP A 343 -22.79 42.03 -2.39
CA ASP A 343 -23.62 43.18 -2.05
C ASP A 343 -23.02 43.87 -0.83
N GLU A 344 -22.38 45.00 -1.12
CA GLU A 344 -22.11 46.07 -0.18
C GLU A 344 -23.43 46.81 0.13
N ASN A 345 -23.72 47.08 1.41
CA ASN A 345 -23.76 48.44 1.97
C ASN A 345 -24.69 48.60 3.19
N ASN A 346 -24.20 49.49 4.07
CA ASN A 346 -24.89 50.33 5.05
C ASN A 346 -25.40 49.69 6.35
N ASP A 347 -24.75 50.06 7.45
CA ASP A 347 -25.30 51.18 8.24
C ASP A 347 -24.20 51.94 9.01
N ASN A 348 -24.31 53.27 8.92
CA ASN A 348 -23.58 54.27 9.66
C ASN A 348 -24.09 54.36 11.12
N ASP A 349 -23.18 54.68 12.04
CA ASP A 349 -23.34 55.79 13.00
C ASP A 349 -22.05 55.89 13.83
N SER A 350 -21.18 56.88 13.57
CA SER A 350 -21.22 58.25 14.10
C SER A 350 -20.97 58.30 15.62
N ASP A 351 -19.74 58.62 16.05
CA ASP A 351 -19.44 59.92 16.67
C ASP A 351 -18.01 60.01 17.24
N ASN A 352 -17.34 61.08 16.80
CA ASN A 352 -16.41 61.99 17.48
C ASN A 352 -15.83 61.61 18.87
N ILE A 353 -14.53 61.79 19.06
CA ILE A 353 -13.95 63.00 19.70
C ILE A 353 -12.41 62.99 19.63
N LEU A 354 -11.90 64.19 19.44
CA LEU A 354 -10.53 64.65 19.31
C LEU A 354 -9.59 64.41 20.52
N ASN A 355 -8.30 64.34 20.16
CA ASN A 355 -7.15 65.08 20.71
C ASN A 355 -6.46 64.72 22.04
N ASP A 356 -5.16 65.01 21.94
CA ASP A 356 -4.20 65.47 22.94
C ASP A 356 -3.45 64.40 23.75
N VAL A 357 -2.16 64.17 23.45
CA VAL A 357 -0.96 65.01 23.68
C VAL A 357 -0.36 64.74 25.06
N ASN A 358 0.90 64.29 25.00
CA ASN A 358 2.00 64.48 25.94
C ASN A 358 2.11 63.69 27.25
N ASN A 359 3.35 63.22 27.39
CA ASN A 359 4.24 63.33 28.54
C ASN A 359 4.42 62.16 29.50
N ASP A 360 5.67 61.70 29.46
CA ASP A 360 6.60 61.62 30.58
C ASP A 360 6.50 60.46 31.59
N ASP A 361 7.65 59.79 31.62
CA ASP A 361 8.46 59.49 32.79
C ASP A 361 8.07 58.35 33.75
N SER A 362 9.10 57.52 33.93
CA SER A 362 9.55 56.94 35.19
C SER A 362 8.76 55.74 35.76
N LYS A 363 9.27 54.53 35.51
CA LYS A 363 10.15 53.80 36.45
C LYS A 363 10.55 52.43 35.90
#